data_AF-A0A812L2G2-F1
#
_entry.id   AF-A0A812L2G2-F1
#
_cell.length_a   1.000
_cell.length_b   1.000
_cell.length_c   1.000
_cell.angle_alpha   90.00
_cell.angle_beta   90.00
_cell.angle_gamma   90.00
#
_symmetry.space_group_name_H-M   'P 1'
#
loop_
_entity.id
_entity.type
_entity.pdbx_description
1 polymer ?
#
loop_
_entity_poly.entity_id
_entity_poly.type
_entity_poly.pdbx_seq_one_letter_code
_entity_poly.pdbx_strand_id
1 'polypeptide(L)'
;MGGICCTSASWFPGATYSVVNSEASGPVHNPTDGLPDWMLSAPFGVPQEVQDIMHEKGEKLTLFDVSGPPVRLLWIATLSGLTFALSVPWLAFAYTQCEGEGTAVYSSWLWIAFLPYALVMMAIEWRCFMYTAVPVLQWLKVLPVPCSKNPSLRFSLAWHLPMAFMMQMDIMTQGLFLATTLRSFRCEGFEHVLDAWERVWHQSVLSWITWGASLKVIVVACWAIQILQMVLYAGYALPTHCHCLDFQCRSEKKGYPVLCGLTTIWHADALKALAGSSRMPMLQAGQLKLSLERAKKELHGAVPNYVRYLQVLKMELRHLLLRLLLVCCFVNCTKLEVQTTFFALSRMEDAHEQSALHLRHTEQLLSIAVAHCTSFVALNDICWGARALWDAVKEPAGKLNDDDSAKESWEIRCLLGVAISVAVLCGLIQAHGLAKLVAAFVCQDSVWNFPNKCVQVH
;
A
#
# COMPACT_ATOMS: atom_id res chain seq x y z
N MET A 1 -8.77 37.12 26.58
CA MET A 1 -8.44 36.23 25.44
C MET A 1 -6.93 36.14 25.36
N GLY A 2 -6.33 35.23 26.13
CA GLY A 2 -4.88 35.02 26.17
C GLY A 2 -4.55 33.76 25.39
N GLY A 3 -3.82 33.91 24.28
CA GLY A 3 -3.33 32.78 23.50
C GLY A 3 -2.28 32.03 24.30
N ILE A 4 -2.58 30.76 24.63
CA ILE A 4 -1.61 29.83 25.18
C ILE A 4 -0.64 29.49 24.05
N CYS A 5 0.53 30.14 24.09
CA CYS A 5 1.66 29.81 23.23
C CYS A 5 2.22 28.47 23.72
N CYS A 6 1.86 27.37 23.04
CA CYS A 6 2.50 26.08 23.25
C CYS A 6 3.95 26.16 22.73
N THR A 7 4.89 26.49 23.61
CA THR A 7 6.31 26.26 23.38
C THR A 7 6.57 24.76 23.47
N SER A 8 6.49 24.06 22.33
CA SER A 8 7.03 22.71 22.22
C SER A 8 8.56 22.80 22.28
N ALA A 9 9.15 22.21 23.32
CA ALA A 9 10.59 22.03 23.40
C ALA A 9 11.02 21.06 22.27
N SER A 10 11.54 21.61 21.17
CA SER A 10 12.11 20.83 20.08
C SER A 10 13.44 20.23 20.53
N TRP A 11 13.46 18.93 20.85
CA TRP A 11 14.66 18.18 21.24
C TRP A 11 15.60 17.82 20.07
N PHE A 12 15.46 18.49 18.92
CA PHE A 12 16.36 18.32 17.78
C PHE A 12 16.85 19.70 17.32
N PRO A 13 18.18 19.94 17.23
CA PRO A 13 18.68 21.13 16.57
C PRO A 13 18.16 21.13 15.13
N GLY A 14 17.44 22.19 14.75
CA GLY A 14 16.84 22.34 13.44
C GLY A 14 17.93 22.27 12.36
N ALA A 15 18.07 21.10 11.73
CA ALA A 15 18.87 20.95 10.53
C ALA A 15 18.22 21.78 9.42
N THR A 16 18.68 23.01 9.25
CA THR A 16 18.36 23.80 8.07
C THR A 16 18.88 23.05 6.85
N TYR A 17 18.01 22.83 5.87
CA TYR A 17 18.41 22.37 4.54
C TYR A 17 19.31 23.43 3.92
N SER A 18 20.61 23.36 4.18
CA SER A 18 21.58 23.88 3.25
C SER A 18 21.52 22.95 2.05
N VAL A 19 20.83 23.37 0.99
CA VAL A 19 21.06 22.80 -0.33
C VAL A 19 22.52 23.06 -0.60
N VAL A 20 23.36 22.05 -0.37
CA VAL A 20 24.76 22.10 -0.75
C VAL A 20 24.73 22.17 -2.27
N ASN A 21 24.91 23.37 -2.82
CA ASN A 21 25.21 23.58 -4.23
C ASN A 21 26.58 22.92 -4.47
N SER A 22 26.60 21.61 -4.67
CA SER A 22 27.79 20.93 -5.15
C SER A 22 27.95 21.32 -6.60
N GLU A 23 28.72 22.38 -6.86
CA GLU A 23 29.26 22.74 -8.17
C GLU A 23 30.27 21.67 -8.62
N ALA A 24 29.79 20.44 -8.82
CA ALA A 24 30.50 19.44 -9.57
C ALA A 24 30.13 19.67 -11.03
N SER A 25 30.96 20.45 -11.72
CA SER A 25 30.88 20.76 -13.15
C SER A 25 31.08 19.50 -14.02
N GLY A 26 30.11 18.58 -13.96
CA GLY A 26 29.94 17.55 -14.97
C GLY A 26 29.36 18.14 -16.26
N PRO A 27 29.46 17.43 -17.40
CA PRO A 27 28.84 17.88 -18.64
C PRO A 27 27.35 18.18 -18.40
N VAL A 28 26.91 19.34 -18.89
CA VAL A 28 25.51 19.78 -18.86
C VAL A 28 24.70 18.78 -19.66
N HIS A 29 24.16 17.77 -18.98
CA HIS A 29 23.21 16.84 -19.58
C HIS A 29 21.94 17.62 -19.90
N ASN A 30 21.42 17.46 -21.12
CA ASN A 30 20.17 18.08 -21.50
C ASN A 30 19.08 17.55 -20.55
N PRO A 31 18.35 18.40 -19.81
CA PRO A 31 17.45 17.94 -18.75
C PRO A 31 16.29 17.07 -19.29
N THR A 32 16.07 17.06 -20.60
CA THR A 32 15.11 16.20 -21.30
C THR A 32 15.68 14.83 -21.71
N ASP A 33 16.99 14.59 -21.56
CA ASP A 33 17.64 13.33 -21.95
C ASP A 33 17.00 12.14 -21.22
N GLY A 34 16.34 11.27 -21.98
CA GLY A 34 15.70 10.05 -21.47
C GLY A 34 14.19 10.16 -21.22
N LEU A 35 13.58 11.33 -21.42
CA LEU A 35 12.12 11.48 -21.44
C LEU A 35 11.60 11.22 -22.86
N PRO A 36 10.56 10.38 -23.04
CA PRO A 36 9.91 10.23 -24.34
C PRO A 36 9.20 11.52 -24.78
N ASP A 37 9.27 11.85 -26.07
CA ASP A 37 8.63 13.04 -26.63
C ASP A 37 7.12 13.11 -26.35
N TRP A 38 6.44 11.96 -26.35
CA TRP A 38 5.01 11.90 -26.05
C TRP A 38 4.68 12.34 -24.62
N MET A 39 5.60 12.18 -23.66
CA MET A 39 5.37 12.66 -22.30
C MET A 39 5.42 14.19 -22.22
N LEU A 40 6.22 14.84 -23.06
CA LEU A 40 6.38 16.30 -23.05
C LEU A 40 5.29 16.99 -23.90
N SER A 41 4.82 16.34 -24.95
CA SER A 41 3.90 16.92 -25.94
C SER A 41 2.43 16.54 -25.76
N ALA A 42 2.10 15.45 -25.05
CA ALA A 42 0.72 15.03 -24.89
C ALA A 42 -0.08 15.94 -23.96
N PRO A 43 -1.39 16.15 -24.20
CA PRO A 43 -2.26 16.96 -23.33
C PRO A 43 -2.37 16.40 -21.91
N PHE A 44 -2.17 15.09 -21.75
CA PHE A 44 -2.13 14.38 -20.46
C PHE A 44 -0.71 13.99 -20.04
N GLY A 45 0.30 14.64 -20.60
CA GLY A 45 1.72 14.46 -20.28
C GLY A 45 2.19 15.28 -19.08
N VAL A 46 3.49 15.58 -19.08
CA VAL A 46 4.18 16.37 -18.05
C VAL A 46 3.57 17.78 -18.00
N PRO A 47 3.06 18.22 -16.84
CA PRO A 47 2.49 19.56 -16.68
C PRO A 47 3.49 20.67 -17.05
N GLN A 48 3.01 21.75 -17.68
CA GLN A 48 3.85 22.87 -18.13
C GLN A 48 4.72 23.44 -17.01
N GLU A 49 4.16 23.61 -15.82
CA GLU A 49 4.89 24.09 -14.63
C GLU A 49 6.11 23.23 -14.26
N VAL A 50 6.06 21.91 -14.50
CA VAL A 50 7.21 21.03 -14.28
C VAL A 50 8.25 21.20 -15.39
N GLN A 51 7.81 21.44 -16.63
CA GLN A 51 8.70 21.74 -17.75
C GLN A 51 9.42 23.07 -17.54
N ASP A 52 8.71 24.10 -17.09
CA ASP A 52 9.28 25.43 -16.80
C ASP A 52 10.36 25.33 -15.72
N ILE A 53 10.10 24.59 -14.64
CA ILE A 53 11.06 24.30 -13.56
C ILE A 53 12.28 23.53 -14.08
N MET A 54 12.07 22.59 -14.99
CA MET A 54 13.13 21.81 -15.62
C MET A 54 14.05 22.70 -16.48
N HIS A 55 13.47 23.63 -17.25
CA HIS A 55 14.22 24.59 -18.06
C HIS A 55 14.97 25.62 -17.20
N GLU A 56 14.33 26.16 -16.16
CA GLU A 56 14.93 27.16 -15.27
C GLU A 56 16.08 26.57 -14.44
N LYS A 57 15.91 25.36 -13.89
CA LYS A 57 16.90 24.77 -12.98
C LYS A 57 18.16 24.32 -13.73
N GLY A 58 18.04 23.85 -14.97
CA GLY A 58 19.16 23.29 -15.74
C GLY A 58 19.78 22.02 -15.15
N GLU A 59 19.23 21.49 -14.05
CA GLU A 59 19.70 20.32 -13.33
C GLU A 59 18.58 19.29 -13.14
N LYS A 60 18.93 18.11 -12.65
CA LYS A 60 17.96 17.07 -12.31
C LYS A 60 16.97 17.56 -11.26
N LEU A 61 15.68 17.38 -11.53
CA LEU A 61 14.62 17.65 -10.58
C LEU A 61 14.64 16.63 -9.46
N THR A 62 14.19 17.04 -8.28
CA THR A 62 13.94 16.18 -7.13
C THR A 62 12.45 16.12 -6.86
N LEU A 63 12.00 15.12 -6.08
CA LEU A 63 10.60 15.09 -5.65
C LEU A 63 10.21 16.34 -4.86
N PHE A 64 11.13 16.99 -4.14
CA PHE A 64 10.84 18.24 -3.43
C PHE A 64 10.47 19.40 -4.36
N ASP A 65 10.94 19.37 -5.61
CA ASP A 65 10.64 20.42 -6.58
C ASP A 65 9.18 20.32 -7.08
N VAL A 66 8.59 19.11 -7.13
CA VAL A 66 7.33 18.85 -7.86
C VAL A 66 6.20 18.25 -7.02
N SER A 67 6.42 17.91 -5.75
CA SER A 67 5.44 17.12 -4.96
C SER A 67 4.24 17.91 -4.43
N GLY A 68 4.27 19.25 -4.41
CA GLY A 68 3.19 20.09 -3.87
C GLY A 68 1.82 19.80 -4.53
N PRO A 69 1.68 20.00 -5.85
CA PRO A 69 0.39 19.80 -6.51
C PRO A 69 -0.13 18.35 -6.42
N PRO A 70 0.70 17.31 -6.59
CA PRO A 70 0.30 15.93 -6.32
C PRO A 70 -0.23 15.68 -4.90
N VAL A 71 0.40 16.25 -3.87
CA VAL A 71 -0.07 16.08 -2.47
C VAL A 71 -1.49 16.62 -2.31
N ARG A 72 -1.79 17.77 -2.91
CA ARG A 72 -3.15 18.33 -2.91
C ARG A 72 -4.16 17.39 -3.59
N LEU A 73 -3.81 16.82 -4.74
CA LEU A 73 -4.68 15.87 -5.44
C LEU A 73 -4.85 14.56 -4.66
N LEU A 74 -3.81 14.09 -3.99
CA LEU A 74 -3.86 12.87 -3.19
C LEU A 74 -4.74 13.01 -1.93
N TRP A 75 -4.91 14.22 -1.40
CA TRP A 75 -5.93 14.47 -0.36
C TRP A 75 -7.34 14.21 -0.88
N ILE A 76 -7.64 14.67 -2.10
CA ILE A 76 -8.92 14.39 -2.75
C ILE A 76 -9.08 12.88 -2.93
N ALA A 77 -8.06 12.20 -3.47
CA ALA A 77 -8.09 10.74 -3.63
C ALA A 77 -8.28 9.99 -2.30
N THR A 78 -7.63 10.45 -1.22
CA THR A 78 -7.75 9.85 0.11
C THR A 78 -9.16 10.02 0.67
N LEU A 79 -9.74 11.23 0.55
CA LEU A 79 -11.13 11.48 0.98
C LEU A 79 -12.13 10.70 0.14
N SER A 80 -11.95 10.64 -1.18
CA SER A 80 -12.78 9.83 -2.08
C SER A 80 -12.68 8.34 -1.75
N GLY A 81 -11.46 7.83 -1.52
CA GLY A 81 -11.22 6.44 -1.13
C GLY A 81 -11.85 6.09 0.22
N LEU A 82 -11.72 6.95 1.22
CA LEU A 82 -12.33 6.76 2.53
C LEU A 82 -13.86 6.78 2.46
N THR A 83 -14.43 7.75 1.74
CA THR A 83 -15.88 7.86 1.54
C THR A 83 -16.42 6.63 0.81
N PHE A 84 -15.75 6.21 -0.27
CA PHE A 84 -16.13 5.04 -1.04
C PHE A 84 -16.06 3.78 -0.17
N ALA A 85 -14.92 3.54 0.50
CA ALA A 85 -14.76 2.41 1.40
C ALA A 85 -15.89 2.40 2.44
N LEU A 86 -16.12 3.49 3.17
CA LEU A 86 -17.19 3.52 4.19
C LEU A 86 -18.58 3.27 3.60
N SER A 87 -18.90 3.80 2.42
CA SER A 87 -20.25 3.73 1.84
C SER A 87 -20.58 2.38 1.19
N VAL A 88 -19.61 1.73 0.54
CA VAL A 88 -19.85 0.52 -0.27
C VAL A 88 -20.45 -0.64 0.51
N PRO A 89 -19.92 -1.06 1.69
CA PRO A 89 -20.49 -2.17 2.43
C PRO A 89 -21.95 -1.95 2.80
N TRP A 90 -22.34 -0.72 3.14
CA TRP A 90 -23.72 -0.39 3.52
C TRP A 90 -24.65 -0.37 2.32
N LEU A 91 -24.19 0.22 1.21
CA LEU A 91 -24.95 0.21 -0.04
C LEU A 91 -25.14 -1.23 -0.52
N ALA A 92 -24.06 -2.01 -0.59
CA ALA A 92 -24.10 -3.41 -0.98
C ALA A 92 -25.01 -4.22 -0.05
N PHE A 93 -24.93 -4.03 1.27
CA PHE A 93 -25.78 -4.73 2.24
C PHE A 93 -27.28 -4.47 2.03
N ALA A 94 -27.65 -3.24 1.66
CA ALA A 94 -29.04 -2.86 1.37
C ALA A 94 -29.57 -3.55 0.10
N TYR A 95 -28.71 -3.81 -0.88
CA TYR A 95 -29.04 -4.44 -2.15
C TYR A 95 -28.63 -5.92 -2.25
N THR A 96 -28.19 -6.52 -1.14
CA THR A 96 -27.92 -7.95 -1.05
C THR A 96 -29.17 -8.67 -0.56
N GLN A 97 -29.57 -9.72 -1.26
CA GLN A 97 -30.74 -10.53 -0.93
C GLN A 97 -30.28 -11.93 -0.49
N CYS A 98 -31.11 -12.59 0.33
CA CYS A 98 -30.90 -14.00 0.65
C CYS A 98 -31.48 -14.81 -0.51
N GLU A 99 -30.64 -15.62 -1.14
CA GLU A 99 -31.04 -16.58 -2.17
C GLU A 99 -30.69 -17.95 -1.60
N GLY A 100 -31.68 -18.83 -1.38
CA GLY A 100 -31.45 -20.16 -0.80
C GLY A 100 -31.16 -20.16 0.71
N GLU A 101 -30.70 -21.31 1.20
CA GLU A 101 -30.35 -21.54 2.61
C GLU A 101 -28.97 -20.94 2.90
N GLY A 102 -28.90 -19.97 3.81
CA GLY A 102 -27.67 -19.39 4.36
C GLY A 102 -26.93 -18.41 3.44
N THR A 103 -27.32 -18.30 2.18
CA THR A 103 -26.50 -17.62 1.18
C THR A 103 -27.04 -16.26 0.75
N ALA A 104 -26.15 -15.28 0.70
CA ALA A 104 -26.48 -13.91 0.34
C ALA A 104 -25.78 -13.51 -0.97
N VAL A 105 -26.55 -12.98 -1.92
CA VAL A 105 -26.09 -12.58 -3.24
C VAL A 105 -26.35 -11.09 -3.44
N TYR A 106 -25.35 -10.37 -3.94
CA TYR A 106 -25.45 -8.95 -4.25
C TYR A 106 -25.71 -8.77 -5.75
N SER A 107 -26.34 -7.66 -6.12
CA SER A 107 -26.65 -7.41 -7.52
C SER A 107 -25.44 -6.89 -8.31
N SER A 108 -25.20 -7.45 -9.50
CA SER A 108 -24.02 -7.13 -10.33
C SER A 108 -23.93 -5.67 -10.77
N TRP A 109 -25.04 -4.90 -10.77
CA TRP A 109 -25.00 -3.47 -11.11
C TRP A 109 -24.16 -2.65 -10.12
N LEU A 110 -23.90 -3.16 -8.90
CA LEU A 110 -23.01 -2.51 -7.95
C LEU A 110 -21.60 -2.28 -8.55
N TRP A 111 -21.15 -3.14 -9.47
CA TRP A 111 -19.90 -2.95 -10.22
C TRP A 111 -19.93 -1.74 -11.16
N ILE A 112 -21.10 -1.39 -11.71
CA ILE A 112 -21.28 -0.18 -12.52
C ILE A 112 -21.10 1.05 -11.64
N ALA A 113 -21.61 1.02 -10.40
CA ALA A 113 -21.42 2.11 -9.44
C ALA A 113 -19.96 2.28 -8.98
N PHE A 114 -19.14 1.21 -9.02
CA PHE A 114 -17.70 1.27 -8.75
C PHE A 114 -16.90 1.94 -9.87
N LEU A 115 -17.32 1.81 -11.13
CA LEU A 115 -16.54 2.27 -12.28
C LEU A 115 -16.20 3.78 -12.22
N PRO A 116 -17.14 4.71 -11.90
CA PRO A 116 -16.80 6.13 -11.73
C PRO A 116 -15.73 6.38 -10.67
N TYR A 117 -15.80 5.70 -9.53
CA TYR A 117 -14.79 5.80 -8.47
C TYR A 117 -13.41 5.35 -8.98
N ALA A 118 -13.35 4.17 -9.60
CA ALA A 118 -12.09 3.63 -10.14
C ALA A 118 -11.47 4.58 -11.18
N LEU A 119 -12.28 5.13 -12.09
CA LEU A 119 -11.81 6.08 -13.11
C LEU A 119 -11.27 7.37 -12.50
N VAL A 120 -11.93 7.93 -11.49
CA VAL A 120 -11.46 9.12 -10.78
C VAL A 120 -10.11 8.84 -10.09
N MET A 121 -9.99 7.71 -9.39
CA MET A 121 -8.74 7.33 -8.71
C MET A 121 -7.60 7.13 -9.71
N MET A 122 -7.86 6.44 -10.83
CA MET A 122 -6.88 6.24 -11.91
C MET A 122 -6.47 7.56 -12.56
N ALA A 123 -7.41 8.48 -12.79
CA ALA A 123 -7.11 9.79 -13.35
C ALA A 123 -6.26 10.64 -12.41
N ILE A 124 -6.55 10.63 -11.10
CA ILE A 124 -5.74 11.31 -10.09
C ILE A 124 -4.33 10.69 -10.02
N GLU A 125 -4.22 9.36 -9.97
CA GLU A 125 -2.94 8.66 -9.95
C GLU A 125 -2.10 8.99 -11.18
N TRP A 126 -2.71 8.94 -12.36
CA TRP A 126 -2.06 9.31 -13.62
C TRP A 126 -1.56 10.75 -13.60
N ARG A 127 -2.38 11.68 -13.14
CA ARG A 127 -2.01 13.09 -13.06
C ARG A 127 -0.84 13.30 -12.10
N CYS A 128 -0.91 12.71 -10.90
CA CYS A 128 0.18 12.77 -9.91
C CYS A 128 1.47 12.11 -10.45
N PHE A 129 1.33 11.05 -11.24
CA PHE A 129 2.47 10.37 -11.85
C PHE A 129 3.15 11.29 -12.85
N MET A 130 2.40 12.03 -13.67
CA MET A 130 3.03 12.96 -14.63
C MET A 130 3.83 14.09 -13.97
N TYR A 131 3.46 14.54 -12.77
CA TYR A 131 4.31 15.46 -11.99
C TYR A 131 5.61 14.79 -11.52
N THR A 132 5.51 13.54 -11.07
CA THR A 132 6.61 12.84 -10.38
C THR A 132 7.47 11.99 -11.32
N ALA A 133 7.02 11.73 -12.54
CA ALA A 133 7.69 10.87 -13.50
C ALA A 133 9.01 11.49 -13.96
N VAL A 134 9.08 12.81 -14.13
CA VAL A 134 10.31 13.50 -14.54
C VAL A 134 11.46 13.26 -13.56
N PRO A 135 11.37 13.61 -12.26
CA PRO A 135 12.46 13.32 -11.32
C PRO A 135 12.70 11.81 -11.17
N VAL A 136 11.67 10.97 -11.23
CA VAL A 136 11.86 9.50 -11.17
C VAL A 136 12.71 9.02 -12.34
N LEU A 137 12.41 9.43 -13.57
CA LEU A 137 13.11 9.01 -14.78
C LEU A 137 14.50 9.63 -14.91
N GLN A 138 14.69 10.91 -14.54
CA GLN A 138 16.00 11.56 -14.56
C GLN A 138 17.02 10.90 -13.60
N TRP A 139 16.55 10.37 -12.48
CA TRP A 139 17.40 9.74 -11.48
C TRP A 139 17.53 8.23 -11.68
N LEU A 140 16.43 7.53 -11.93
CA LEU A 140 16.43 6.07 -12.01
C LEU A 140 16.65 5.54 -13.42
N LYS A 141 16.43 6.37 -14.45
CA LYS A 141 16.38 6.02 -15.89
C LYS A 141 15.30 5.01 -16.30
N VAL A 142 14.83 4.19 -15.36
CA VAL A 142 13.80 3.18 -15.53
C VAL A 142 12.84 3.21 -14.35
N LEU A 143 11.55 3.01 -14.64
CA LEU A 143 10.54 2.79 -13.60
C LEU A 143 10.62 1.32 -13.16
N PRO A 144 10.85 1.01 -11.87
CA PRO A 144 11.04 -0.38 -11.47
C PRO A 144 9.75 -1.19 -11.63
N VAL A 145 9.92 -2.43 -12.08
CA VAL A 145 8.88 -3.45 -12.20
C VAL A 145 9.39 -4.71 -11.51
N PRO A 146 8.53 -5.47 -10.79
CA PRO A 146 8.89 -6.76 -10.23
C PRO A 146 9.57 -7.66 -11.28
N CYS A 147 10.60 -8.39 -10.87
CA CYS A 147 11.31 -9.37 -11.71
C CYS A 147 12.03 -8.83 -12.98
N SER A 148 12.06 -7.51 -13.22
CA SER A 148 12.76 -6.91 -14.36
C SER A 148 13.79 -5.89 -13.90
N LYS A 149 15.05 -6.04 -14.35
CA LYS A 149 16.14 -5.12 -13.97
C LYS A 149 16.09 -3.79 -14.72
N ASN A 150 15.76 -3.83 -16.02
CA ASN A 150 15.74 -2.66 -16.90
C ASN A 150 14.49 -2.69 -17.80
N PRO A 151 13.29 -2.56 -17.22
CA PRO A 151 12.06 -2.53 -18.01
C PRO A 151 12.02 -1.26 -18.86
N SER A 152 11.49 -1.37 -20.08
CA SER A 152 11.14 -0.19 -20.86
C SER A 152 10.02 0.59 -20.15
N LEU A 153 9.95 1.90 -20.36
CA LEU A 153 8.88 2.71 -19.76
C LEU A 153 7.49 2.21 -20.18
N ARG A 154 7.32 1.83 -21.46
CA ARG A 154 6.05 1.28 -21.96
C ARG A 154 5.65 0.01 -21.24
N PHE A 155 6.59 -0.92 -21.03
CA PHE A 155 6.34 -2.14 -20.27
C PHE A 155 6.00 -1.83 -18.81
N SER A 156 6.68 -0.86 -18.21
CA SER A 156 6.41 -0.43 -16.84
C SER A 156 5.01 0.17 -16.69
N LEU A 157 4.58 1.01 -17.63
CA LEU A 157 3.21 1.57 -17.65
C LEU A 157 2.17 0.48 -17.89
N ALA A 158 2.43 -0.45 -18.82
CA ALA A 158 1.54 -1.59 -19.10
C ALA A 158 1.38 -2.53 -17.89
N TRP A 159 2.39 -2.60 -17.01
CA TRP A 159 2.31 -3.32 -15.75
C TRP A 159 1.56 -2.53 -14.67
N HIS A 160 1.92 -1.26 -14.46
CA HIS A 160 1.39 -0.46 -13.35
C HIS A 160 -0.06 -0.05 -13.54
N LEU A 161 -0.54 0.16 -14.77
CA LEU A 161 -1.93 0.55 -15.02
C LEU A 161 -2.96 -0.53 -14.60
N PRO A 162 -2.83 -1.81 -15.05
CA PRO A 162 -3.70 -2.87 -14.54
C PRO A 162 -3.56 -3.07 -13.04
N MET A 163 -2.34 -2.97 -12.48
CA MET A 163 -2.13 -3.11 -11.05
C MET A 163 -2.83 -2.01 -10.25
N ALA A 164 -2.77 -0.76 -10.70
CA ALA A 164 -3.49 0.35 -10.09
C ALA A 164 -5.00 0.08 -10.09
N PHE A 165 -5.56 -0.39 -11.20
CA PHE A 165 -6.97 -0.78 -11.27
C PHE A 165 -7.31 -1.94 -10.31
N MET A 166 -6.48 -2.98 -10.25
CA MET A 166 -6.65 -4.11 -9.33
C MET A 166 -6.61 -3.67 -7.86
N MET A 167 -5.75 -2.71 -7.50
CA MET A 167 -5.68 -2.17 -6.14
C MET A 167 -6.95 -1.42 -5.74
N GLN A 168 -7.62 -0.77 -6.69
CA GLN A 168 -8.94 -0.15 -6.47
C GLN A 168 -10.05 -1.20 -6.41
N MET A 169 -10.02 -2.23 -7.27
CA MET A 169 -10.95 -3.35 -7.20
C MET A 169 -10.91 -4.06 -5.85
N ASP A 170 -9.74 -4.13 -5.22
CA ASP A 170 -9.58 -4.76 -3.91
C ASP A 170 -10.35 -4.04 -2.78
N ILE A 171 -10.63 -2.73 -2.91
CA ILE A 171 -11.50 -2.02 -1.96
C ILE A 171 -12.95 -2.46 -2.17
N MET A 172 -13.38 -2.56 -3.43
CA MET A 172 -14.73 -2.99 -3.82
C MET A 172 -15.00 -4.44 -3.40
N THR A 173 -14.11 -5.37 -3.72
CA THR A 173 -14.29 -6.79 -3.38
C THR A 173 -14.35 -7.01 -1.87
N GLN A 174 -13.54 -6.29 -1.08
CA GLN A 174 -13.60 -6.35 0.38
C GLN A 174 -14.91 -5.79 0.93
N GLY A 175 -15.39 -4.66 0.37
CA GLY A 175 -16.65 -4.08 0.79
C GLY A 175 -17.86 -4.97 0.46
N LEU A 176 -17.87 -5.57 -0.73
CA LEU A 176 -18.86 -6.57 -1.13
C LEU A 176 -18.80 -7.82 -0.25
N PHE A 177 -17.60 -8.33 0.03
CA PHE A 177 -17.41 -9.49 0.91
C PHE A 177 -17.92 -9.23 2.32
N LEU A 178 -17.66 -8.05 2.89
CA LEU A 178 -18.21 -7.67 4.18
C LEU A 178 -19.74 -7.62 4.13
N ALA A 179 -20.31 -6.97 3.11
CA ALA A 179 -21.75 -6.81 2.96
C ALA A 179 -22.49 -8.15 2.81
N THR A 180 -22.00 -9.04 1.94
CA THR A 180 -22.58 -10.36 1.73
C THR A 180 -22.47 -11.21 3.00
N THR A 181 -21.30 -11.24 3.64
CA THR A 181 -21.12 -11.97 4.89
C THR A 181 -22.06 -11.48 5.98
N LEU A 182 -22.18 -10.15 6.16
CA LEU A 182 -23.12 -9.56 7.12
C LEU A 182 -24.58 -9.89 6.80
N ARG A 183 -24.93 -9.96 5.51
CA ARG A 183 -26.28 -10.31 5.07
C ARG A 183 -26.58 -11.79 5.29
N SER A 184 -25.61 -12.67 5.06
CA SER A 184 -25.73 -14.12 5.31
C SER A 184 -26.13 -14.43 6.75
N PHE A 185 -25.67 -13.67 7.75
CA PHE A 185 -26.15 -13.79 9.14
C PHE A 185 -27.67 -13.59 9.34
N ARG A 186 -28.38 -13.07 8.34
CA ARG A 186 -29.84 -12.89 8.36
C ARG A 186 -30.58 -13.89 7.47
N CYS A 187 -29.85 -14.74 6.75
CA CYS A 187 -30.44 -15.76 5.89
C CYS A 187 -30.71 -17.01 6.73
N GLU A 188 -31.88 -17.63 6.53
CA GLU A 188 -32.26 -18.88 7.17
C GLU A 188 -31.29 -20.00 6.75
N GLY A 189 -30.82 -20.84 7.68
CA GLY A 189 -29.86 -21.92 7.41
C GLY A 189 -28.38 -21.55 7.60
N PHE A 190 -28.01 -20.26 7.71
CA PHE A 190 -26.60 -19.85 7.84
C PHE A 190 -25.92 -20.34 9.15
N GLU A 191 -26.70 -20.77 10.14
CA GLU A 191 -26.18 -21.33 11.39
C GLU A 191 -25.26 -22.54 11.15
N HIS A 192 -25.55 -23.37 10.13
CA HIS A 192 -24.69 -24.50 9.76
C HIS A 192 -23.30 -24.07 9.30
N VAL A 193 -23.21 -22.97 8.54
CA VAL A 193 -21.93 -22.39 8.11
C VAL A 193 -21.15 -21.82 9.30
N LEU A 194 -21.85 -21.26 10.30
CA LEU A 194 -21.22 -20.73 11.51
C LEU A 194 -20.65 -21.83 12.41
N ASP A 195 -21.40 -22.91 12.60
CA ASP A 195 -20.93 -24.08 13.34
C ASP A 195 -19.71 -24.70 12.65
N ALA A 196 -19.76 -24.82 11.32
CA ALA A 196 -18.64 -25.30 10.52
C ALA A 196 -17.42 -24.37 10.61
N TRP A 197 -17.65 -23.05 10.54
CA TRP A 197 -16.60 -22.04 10.72
C TRP A 197 -15.93 -22.17 12.09
N GLU A 198 -16.71 -22.28 13.16
CA GLU A 198 -16.18 -22.40 14.53
C GLU A 198 -15.31 -23.66 14.68
N ARG A 199 -15.76 -24.81 14.16
CA ARG A 199 -14.97 -26.06 14.14
C ARG A 199 -13.67 -25.90 13.36
N VAL A 200 -13.73 -25.31 12.16
CA VAL A 200 -12.54 -25.09 11.32
C VAL A 200 -11.59 -24.10 11.99
N TRP A 201 -12.11 -23.03 12.61
CA TRP A 201 -11.29 -22.03 13.29
C TRP A 201 -10.53 -22.62 14.48
N HIS A 202 -11.20 -23.41 15.32
CA HIS A 202 -10.59 -24.09 16.46
C HIS A 202 -9.46 -25.06 16.07
N GLN A 203 -9.52 -25.62 14.86
CA GLN A 203 -8.47 -26.50 14.34
C GLN A 203 -7.39 -25.77 13.54
N SER A 204 -7.53 -24.46 13.32
CA SER A 204 -6.58 -23.68 12.54
C SER A 204 -5.33 -23.30 13.35
N VAL A 205 -4.25 -22.95 12.63
CA VAL A 205 -3.04 -22.34 13.22
C VAL A 205 -3.35 -21.01 13.93
N LEU A 206 -4.46 -20.35 13.58
CA LEU A 206 -4.89 -19.08 14.16
C LEU A 206 -5.88 -19.25 15.32
N SER A 207 -6.10 -20.48 15.80
CA SER A 207 -7.01 -20.79 16.92
C SER A 207 -6.66 -20.04 18.22
N TRP A 208 -5.42 -19.59 18.40
CA TRP A 208 -5.00 -18.74 19.53
C TRP A 208 -5.68 -17.37 19.56
N ILE A 209 -6.22 -16.90 18.43
CA ILE A 209 -7.04 -15.69 18.34
C ILE A 209 -8.49 -16.08 18.69
N THR A 210 -8.82 -16.06 19.98
CA THR A 210 -10.10 -16.55 20.51
C THR A 210 -11.33 -15.84 19.91
N TRP A 211 -11.23 -14.53 19.67
CA TRP A 211 -12.30 -13.76 19.03
C TRP A 211 -12.50 -14.09 17.54
N GLY A 212 -11.55 -14.78 16.91
CA GLY A 212 -11.65 -15.20 15.51
C GLY A 212 -12.65 -16.33 15.27
N ALA A 213 -13.09 -17.04 16.32
CA ALA A 213 -14.18 -18.01 16.22
C ALA A 213 -15.49 -17.34 15.78
N SER A 214 -15.67 -16.05 16.08
CA SER A 214 -16.80 -15.28 15.56
C SER A 214 -16.46 -14.72 14.17
N LEU A 215 -16.98 -15.36 13.11
CA LEU A 215 -16.86 -14.89 11.73
C LEU A 215 -17.31 -13.43 11.56
N LYS A 216 -18.34 -13.02 12.31
CA LYS A 216 -18.84 -11.63 12.28
C LYS A 216 -17.78 -10.64 12.79
N VAL A 217 -17.16 -10.95 13.92
CA VAL A 217 -16.15 -10.08 14.55
C VAL A 217 -14.93 -9.96 13.65
N ILE A 218 -14.44 -11.08 13.10
CA ILE A 218 -13.22 -11.06 12.28
C ILE A 218 -13.40 -10.27 10.98
N VAL A 219 -14.53 -10.43 10.27
CA VAL A 219 -14.77 -9.70 9.02
C VAL A 219 -14.93 -8.19 9.28
N VAL A 220 -15.65 -7.80 10.35
CA VAL A 220 -15.79 -6.39 10.76
C VAL A 220 -14.45 -5.81 11.21
N ALA A 221 -13.64 -6.56 11.97
CA ALA A 221 -12.33 -6.13 12.43
C ALA A 221 -11.36 -5.94 11.26
N CYS A 222 -11.30 -6.88 10.30
CA CYS A 222 -10.49 -6.73 9.09
C CYS A 222 -10.84 -5.47 8.31
N TRP A 223 -12.14 -5.21 8.14
CA TRP A 223 -12.62 -4.00 7.48
C TRP A 223 -12.25 -2.73 8.26
N ALA A 224 -12.43 -2.72 9.57
CA ALA A 224 -12.05 -1.60 10.42
C ALA A 224 -10.55 -1.31 10.35
N ILE A 225 -9.70 -2.36 10.28
CA ILE A 225 -8.25 -2.22 10.12
C ILE A 225 -7.91 -1.62 8.75
N GLN A 226 -8.61 -2.01 7.67
CA GLN A 226 -8.43 -1.39 6.36
C GLN A 226 -8.74 0.11 6.39
N ILE A 227 -9.82 0.53 7.05
CA ILE A 227 -10.16 1.95 7.22
C ILE A 227 -9.11 2.65 8.09
N LEU A 228 -8.74 2.04 9.22
CA LEU A 228 -7.74 2.58 10.13
C LEU A 228 -6.40 2.79 9.41
N GLN A 229 -6.00 1.86 8.54
CA GLN A 229 -4.81 2.01 7.71
C GLN A 229 -4.86 3.31 6.87
N MET A 230 -5.98 3.56 6.16
CA MET A 230 -6.14 4.77 5.36
C MET A 230 -6.03 6.04 6.22
N VAL A 231 -6.69 6.03 7.37
CA VAL A 231 -6.69 7.15 8.33
C VAL A 231 -5.29 7.38 8.92
N LEU A 232 -4.56 6.34 9.28
CA LEU A 232 -3.21 6.46 9.83
C LEU A 232 -2.25 7.05 8.79
N TYR A 233 -2.24 6.55 7.56
CA TYR A 233 -1.40 7.12 6.49
C TYR A 233 -1.78 8.58 6.17
N ALA A 234 -3.06 8.91 6.20
CA ALA A 234 -3.53 10.28 6.06
C ALA A 234 -3.03 11.14 7.24
N GLY A 235 -3.18 10.68 8.48
CA GLY A 235 -2.71 11.38 9.69
C GLY A 235 -1.20 11.64 9.71
N TYR A 236 -0.39 10.73 9.15
CA TYR A 236 1.04 10.94 8.97
C TYR A 236 1.39 12.01 7.95
N ALA A 237 0.49 12.33 7.02
CA ALA A 237 0.67 13.39 6.03
C ALA A 237 -0.06 14.69 6.39
N LEU A 238 -1.00 14.65 7.35
CA LEU A 238 -1.89 15.77 7.68
C LEU A 238 -1.12 16.87 8.42
N PRO A 239 -0.98 18.07 7.85
CA PRO A 239 -0.34 19.19 8.52
C PRO A 239 -1.13 19.63 9.75
N THR A 240 -0.44 20.06 10.80
CA THR A 240 -1.07 20.65 11.99
C THR A 240 -1.68 22.03 11.71
N HIS A 241 -1.12 22.78 10.76
CA HIS A 241 -1.52 24.16 10.44
C HIS A 241 -1.88 24.32 8.96
N CYS A 242 -3.08 23.90 8.56
CA CYS A 242 -3.51 23.86 7.15
C CYS A 242 -3.45 25.20 6.40
N HIS A 243 -3.59 26.34 7.08
CA HIS A 243 -3.68 27.66 6.43
C HIS A 243 -2.35 28.22 5.92
N CYS A 244 -1.22 27.63 6.31
CA CYS A 244 0.10 28.15 5.96
C CYS A 244 0.83 27.31 4.90
N LEU A 245 0.21 26.24 4.39
CA LEU A 245 0.83 25.38 3.39
C LEU A 245 0.52 25.85 1.99
N ASP A 246 1.59 26.16 1.28
CA ASP A 246 1.55 26.35 -0.16
C ASP A 246 1.80 25.00 -0.84
N PHE A 247 0.89 24.58 -1.70
CA PHE A 247 1.00 23.34 -2.49
C PHE A 247 1.57 23.58 -3.89
N GLN A 248 2.21 24.72 -4.14
CA GLN A 248 2.91 24.97 -5.39
C GLN A 248 4.18 24.11 -5.52
N CYS A 249 4.75 24.06 -6.72
CA CYS A 249 6.06 23.47 -6.90
C CYS A 249 7.12 24.29 -6.13
N ARG A 250 8.14 23.61 -5.58
CA ARG A 250 9.20 24.20 -4.72
C ARG A 250 8.72 24.95 -3.47
N SER A 251 7.45 24.83 -3.09
CA SER A 251 6.82 25.67 -2.06
C SER A 251 7.29 25.44 -0.63
N GLU A 252 8.01 24.33 -0.32
CA GLU A 252 8.26 23.99 1.08
C GLU A 252 9.60 23.29 1.35
N LYS A 253 10.68 24.09 1.29
CA LYS A 253 12.05 23.62 1.60
C LYS A 253 12.24 23.21 3.06
N LYS A 254 11.49 23.82 3.99
CA LYS A 254 11.67 23.62 5.44
C LYS A 254 10.86 22.46 6.02
N GLY A 255 9.89 21.93 5.26
CA GLY A 255 8.93 20.94 5.76
C GLY A 255 7.99 21.54 6.80
N TYR A 256 7.08 20.69 7.31
CA TYR A 256 6.00 21.10 8.22
C TYR A 256 5.69 20.03 9.26
N PRO A 257 5.22 20.44 10.47
CA PRO A 257 4.76 19.52 11.49
C PRO A 257 3.41 18.89 11.14
N VAL A 258 3.26 17.59 11.43
CA VAL A 258 2.05 16.80 11.14
C VAL A 258 1.33 16.32 12.39
N LEU A 259 0.04 16.01 12.23
CA LEU A 259 -0.84 15.63 13.33
C LEU A 259 -0.35 14.38 14.08
N CYS A 260 0.04 13.33 13.35
CA CYS A 260 0.43 12.05 13.93
C CYS A 260 1.95 11.83 14.00
N GLY A 261 2.76 12.88 13.97
CA GLY A 261 4.22 12.77 13.93
C GLY A 261 4.93 13.71 14.87
N LEU A 262 5.99 13.22 15.53
CA LEU A 262 6.93 14.02 16.30
C LEU A 262 7.97 14.73 15.40
N THR A 263 7.89 14.54 14.08
CA THR A 263 8.90 14.97 13.12
C THR A 263 8.28 15.86 12.04
N THR A 264 9.07 16.82 11.59
CA THR A 264 8.76 17.57 10.36
C THR A 264 8.77 16.61 9.17
N ILE A 265 7.80 16.77 8.28
CA ILE A 265 7.74 16.04 7.02
C ILE A 265 7.85 17.02 5.85
N TRP A 266 8.21 16.51 4.68
CA TRP A 266 8.19 17.26 3.43
C TRP A 266 7.08 16.77 2.52
N HIS A 267 6.71 17.59 1.54
CA HIS A 267 5.75 17.20 0.50
C HIS A 267 6.10 15.87 -0.19
N ALA A 268 7.39 15.57 -0.40
CA ALA A 268 7.81 14.30 -0.98
C ALA A 268 7.47 13.09 -0.09
N ASP A 269 7.51 13.25 1.23
CA ASP A 269 7.18 12.19 2.19
C ASP A 269 5.67 12.11 2.42
N ALA A 270 4.96 13.25 2.45
CA ALA A 270 3.50 13.29 2.41
C ALA A 270 2.94 12.60 1.16
N LEU A 271 3.52 12.88 -0.01
CA LEU A 271 3.17 12.24 -1.28
C LEU A 271 3.22 10.72 -1.14
N LYS A 272 4.31 10.20 -0.57
CA LYS A 272 4.50 8.77 -0.35
C LYS A 272 3.47 8.18 0.61
N ALA A 273 3.24 8.83 1.75
CA ALA A 273 2.26 8.38 2.73
C ALA A 273 0.84 8.37 2.14
N LEU A 274 0.43 9.43 1.45
CA LEU A 274 -0.89 9.53 0.83
C LEU A 274 -1.06 8.58 -0.36
N ALA A 275 -0.04 8.42 -1.21
CA ALA A 275 -0.05 7.39 -2.27
C ALA A 275 -0.14 5.98 -1.69
N GLY A 276 0.45 5.76 -0.50
CA GLY A 276 0.25 4.59 0.36
C GLY A 276 -1.21 4.37 0.74
N SER A 277 -1.82 5.41 1.32
CA SER A 277 -3.22 5.41 1.76
C SER A 277 -4.19 5.11 0.60
N SER A 278 -4.00 5.78 -0.54
CA SER A 278 -4.85 5.65 -1.72
C SER A 278 -4.55 4.44 -2.61
N ARG A 279 -3.61 3.57 -2.20
CA ARG A 279 -3.18 2.35 -2.92
C ARG A 279 -2.80 2.62 -4.38
N MET A 280 -1.94 3.62 -4.59
CA MET A 280 -1.48 4.06 -5.92
C MET A 280 -0.08 3.49 -6.23
N PRO A 281 0.03 2.26 -6.79
CA PRO A 281 1.32 1.59 -6.99
C PRO A 281 2.24 2.34 -7.95
N MET A 282 1.69 3.04 -8.95
CA MET A 282 2.49 3.76 -9.94
C MET A 282 3.26 4.92 -9.32
N LEU A 283 2.66 5.60 -8.33
CA LEU A 283 3.33 6.66 -7.58
C LEU A 283 4.37 6.13 -6.60
N GLN A 284 4.12 4.96 -6.02
CA GLN A 284 5.04 4.32 -5.07
C GLN A 284 6.28 3.75 -5.78
N ALA A 285 6.14 3.38 -7.05
CA ALA A 285 7.22 2.81 -7.84
C ALA A 285 8.44 3.75 -7.88
N GLY A 286 9.58 3.25 -7.40
CA GLY A 286 10.84 3.98 -7.42
C GLY A 286 11.07 4.98 -6.27
N GLN A 287 10.06 5.29 -5.45
CA GLN A 287 10.22 6.25 -4.35
C GLN A 287 11.27 5.81 -3.31
N LEU A 288 11.30 4.52 -2.97
CA LEU A 288 12.34 3.99 -2.09
C LEU A 288 13.72 4.15 -2.72
N LYS A 289 13.86 3.77 -4.01
CA LYS A 289 15.14 3.87 -4.71
C LYS A 289 15.63 5.32 -4.76
N LEU A 290 14.75 6.28 -5.04
CA LEU A 290 15.06 7.71 -4.97
C LEU A 290 15.50 8.14 -3.58
N SER A 291 14.85 7.64 -2.53
CA SER A 291 15.21 7.97 -1.15
C SER A 291 16.57 7.40 -0.76
N LEU A 292 16.90 6.19 -1.23
CA LEU A 292 18.22 5.58 -1.05
C LEU A 292 19.31 6.31 -1.84
N GLU A 293 19.04 6.74 -3.08
CA GLU A 293 19.99 7.55 -3.86
C GLU A 293 20.25 8.91 -3.22
N ARG A 294 19.21 9.53 -2.65
CA ARG A 294 19.38 10.76 -1.83
C ARG A 294 20.24 10.49 -0.61
N ALA A 295 19.97 9.42 0.14
CA ALA A 295 20.79 9.03 1.28
C ALA A 295 22.26 8.83 0.85
N LYS A 296 22.52 8.08 -0.21
CA LYS A 296 23.88 7.87 -0.72
C LYS A 296 24.61 9.15 -1.08
N LYS A 297 23.91 10.18 -1.57
CA LYS A 297 24.53 11.50 -1.81
C LYS A 297 25.00 12.16 -0.51
N GLU A 298 24.24 12.04 0.58
CA GLU A 298 24.67 12.52 1.91
C GLU A 298 25.90 11.76 2.41
N LEU A 299 25.98 10.45 2.12
CA LEU A 299 27.12 9.60 2.50
C LEU A 299 28.38 9.90 1.68
N HIS A 300 28.24 10.18 0.38
CA HIS A 300 29.36 10.40 -0.55
C HIS A 300 29.64 11.89 -0.83
N GLY A 301 28.97 12.80 -0.12
CA GLY A 301 29.22 14.23 -0.22
C GLY A 301 30.64 14.59 0.20
N ALA A 302 31.08 15.81 -0.15
CA ALA A 302 32.41 16.32 0.21
C ALA A 302 32.68 16.21 1.73
N VAL A 303 31.63 16.40 2.53
CA VAL A 303 31.60 16.08 3.96
C VAL A 303 30.49 15.05 4.18
N PRO A 304 30.81 13.78 4.45
CA PRO A 304 29.82 12.74 4.71
C PRO A 304 28.91 13.09 5.90
N ASN A 305 27.59 13.07 5.69
CA ASN A 305 26.60 13.31 6.72
C ASN A 305 25.92 11.99 7.13
N TYR A 306 26.58 11.24 8.01
CA TYR A 306 26.12 9.93 8.49
C TYR A 306 24.79 10.01 9.25
N VAL A 307 24.61 11.04 10.07
CA VAL A 307 23.38 11.24 10.84
C VAL A 307 22.18 11.37 9.89
N ARG A 308 22.31 12.19 8.85
CA ARG A 308 21.25 12.37 7.86
C ARG A 308 20.99 11.11 7.05
N TYR A 309 22.06 10.41 6.66
CA TYR A 309 21.98 9.12 5.98
C TYR A 309 21.15 8.10 6.78
N LEU A 310 21.51 7.88 8.05
CA LEU A 310 20.83 6.93 8.94
C LEU A 310 19.39 7.36 9.23
N GLN A 311 19.14 8.67 9.36
CA GLN A 311 17.79 9.20 9.53
C GLN A 311 16.86 8.84 8.35
N VAL A 312 17.35 8.99 7.11
CA VAL A 312 16.57 8.62 5.91
C VAL A 312 16.29 7.11 5.89
N LEU A 313 17.29 6.28 6.19
CA LEU A 313 17.09 4.82 6.26
C LEU A 313 16.09 4.41 7.34
N LYS A 314 16.15 5.04 8.52
CA LYS A 314 15.23 4.78 9.64
C LYS A 314 13.79 5.17 9.29
N MET A 315 13.60 6.29 8.60
CA MET A 315 12.29 6.70 8.11
C MET A 315 11.72 5.72 7.08
N GLU A 316 12.55 5.29 6.13
CA GLU A 316 12.18 4.29 5.12
C GLU A 316 11.83 2.93 5.73
N LEU A 317 12.61 2.48 6.72
CA LEU A 317 12.33 1.25 7.46
C LEU A 317 11.02 1.33 8.24
N ARG A 318 10.71 2.47 8.87
CA ARG A 318 9.42 2.68 9.55
C ARG A 318 8.24 2.55 8.59
N HIS A 319 8.32 3.19 7.42
CA HIS A 319 7.28 3.06 6.39
C HIS A 319 7.13 1.62 5.90
N LEU A 320 8.25 0.91 5.72
CA LEU A 320 8.26 -0.51 5.34
C LEU A 320 7.58 -1.39 6.41
N LEU A 321 7.93 -1.22 7.68
CA LEU A 321 7.36 -1.95 8.81
C LEU A 321 5.86 -1.67 8.95
N LEU A 322 5.46 -0.41 8.85
CA LEU A 322 4.04 -0.02 8.90
C LEU A 322 3.26 -0.69 7.76
N ARG A 323 3.82 -0.71 6.55
CA ARG A 323 3.20 -1.37 5.39
C ARG A 323 3.11 -2.89 5.59
N LEU A 324 4.17 -3.51 6.10
CA LEU A 324 4.21 -4.94 6.37
C LEU A 324 3.17 -5.37 7.41
N LEU A 325 3.10 -4.66 8.54
CA LEU A 325 2.17 -5.00 9.62
C LEU A 325 0.72 -4.71 9.24
N LEU A 326 0.42 -3.49 8.80
CA LEU A 326 -0.97 -3.10 8.51
C LEU A 326 -1.48 -3.75 7.22
N VAL A 327 -0.73 -3.64 6.12
CA VAL A 327 -1.21 -4.06 4.79
C VAL A 327 -1.07 -5.57 4.61
N CYS A 328 0.12 -6.11 4.86
CA CYS A 328 0.36 -7.52 4.59
C CYS A 328 -0.17 -8.43 5.69
N CYS A 329 0.19 -8.19 6.95
CA CYS A 329 -0.17 -9.09 8.05
C CYS A 329 -1.66 -8.96 8.41
N PHE A 330 -2.14 -7.76 8.78
CA PHE A 330 -3.49 -7.63 9.31
C PHE A 330 -4.59 -7.58 8.24
N VAL A 331 -4.35 -6.92 7.11
CA VAL A 331 -5.37 -6.84 6.05
C VAL A 331 -5.25 -8.05 5.12
N ASN A 332 -4.12 -8.23 4.44
CA ASN A 332 -4.07 -9.21 3.34
C ASN A 332 -4.05 -10.68 3.81
N CYS A 333 -3.28 -11.03 4.84
CA CYS A 333 -3.24 -12.42 5.31
C CYS A 333 -4.58 -12.84 5.93
N THR A 334 -5.16 -12.01 6.79
CA THR A 334 -6.47 -12.32 7.39
C THR A 334 -7.58 -12.34 6.34
N LYS A 335 -7.59 -11.40 5.40
CA LYS A 335 -8.53 -11.41 4.26
C LYS A 335 -8.43 -12.71 3.47
N LEU A 336 -7.22 -13.12 3.08
CA LEU A 336 -7.03 -14.35 2.31
C LEU A 336 -7.50 -15.58 3.08
N GLU A 337 -7.14 -15.69 4.35
CA GLU A 337 -7.55 -16.82 5.19
C GLU A 337 -9.08 -16.89 5.34
N VAL A 338 -9.72 -15.76 5.62
CA VAL A 338 -11.17 -15.68 5.81
C VAL A 338 -11.91 -15.93 4.50
N GLN A 339 -11.52 -15.29 3.39
CA GLN A 339 -12.19 -15.45 2.10
C GLN A 339 -12.03 -16.87 1.54
N THR A 340 -10.84 -17.46 1.62
CA THR A 340 -10.61 -18.83 1.12
C THR A 340 -11.34 -19.88 1.97
N THR A 341 -11.34 -19.72 3.30
CA THR A 341 -12.07 -20.63 4.19
C THR A 341 -13.59 -20.49 4.00
N PHE A 342 -14.10 -19.26 3.88
CA PHE A 342 -15.52 -19.02 3.62
C PHE A 342 -15.96 -19.57 2.25
N PHE A 343 -15.12 -19.43 1.22
CA PHE A 343 -15.35 -20.03 -0.09
C PHE A 343 -15.41 -21.56 -0.03
N ALA A 344 -14.46 -22.18 0.69
CA ALA A 344 -14.44 -23.63 0.85
C ALA A 344 -15.71 -24.14 1.55
N LEU A 345 -16.15 -23.46 2.61
CA LEU A 345 -17.39 -23.80 3.32
C LEU A 345 -18.63 -23.62 2.44
N SER A 346 -18.74 -22.48 1.75
CA SER A 346 -19.88 -22.20 0.85
C SER A 346 -19.99 -23.26 -0.25
N ARG A 347 -18.86 -23.66 -0.83
CA ARG A 347 -18.81 -24.64 -1.90
C ARG A 347 -19.25 -26.05 -1.47
N MET A 348 -19.02 -26.41 -0.21
CA MET A 348 -19.43 -27.71 0.33
C MET A 348 -20.95 -27.82 0.46
N GLU A 349 -21.59 -26.77 0.96
CA GLU A 349 -23.06 -26.68 1.11
C GLU A 349 -23.75 -26.72 -0.25
N ASP A 350 -23.16 -26.02 -1.21
CA ASP A 350 -23.65 -25.83 -2.57
C ASP A 350 -23.52 -27.09 -3.48
N ALA A 351 -22.87 -28.17 -3.02
CA ALA A 351 -22.63 -29.38 -3.84
C ALA A 351 -23.92 -30.07 -4.35
N HIS A 352 -25.06 -29.77 -3.74
CA HIS A 352 -26.36 -30.34 -4.09
C HIS A 352 -27.16 -29.55 -5.15
N GLU A 353 -26.79 -28.30 -5.49
CA GLU A 353 -27.60 -27.43 -6.37
C GLU A 353 -26.78 -26.85 -7.55
N GLN A 354 -26.83 -27.49 -8.73
CA GLN A 354 -25.77 -27.34 -9.76
C GLN A 354 -25.79 -26.09 -10.66
N SER A 355 -26.91 -25.37 -10.86
CA SER A 355 -27.04 -24.41 -11.97
C SER A 355 -26.86 -22.92 -11.61
N ALA A 356 -27.38 -22.44 -10.48
CA ALA A 356 -27.16 -21.04 -10.03
C ALA A 356 -25.76 -20.82 -9.41
N LEU A 357 -25.10 -21.92 -9.04
CA LEU A 357 -23.80 -21.99 -8.38
C LEU A 357 -22.64 -21.37 -9.16
N HIS A 358 -22.66 -21.48 -10.49
CA HIS A 358 -21.48 -21.21 -11.30
C HIS A 358 -21.08 -19.74 -11.32
N LEU A 359 -22.06 -18.83 -11.39
CA LEU A 359 -21.77 -17.39 -11.41
C LEU A 359 -21.22 -16.92 -10.06
N ARG A 360 -21.84 -17.35 -8.96
CA ARG A 360 -21.44 -17.02 -7.59
C ARG A 360 -20.02 -17.46 -7.27
N HIS A 361 -19.68 -18.71 -7.58
CA HIS A 361 -18.33 -19.22 -7.37
C HIS A 361 -17.30 -18.44 -8.19
N THR A 362 -17.66 -18.01 -9.41
CA THR A 362 -16.76 -17.22 -10.26
C THR A 362 -16.44 -15.87 -9.64
N GLU A 363 -17.42 -15.18 -9.07
CA GLU A 363 -17.21 -13.89 -8.41
C GLU A 363 -16.35 -13.99 -7.14
N GLN A 364 -16.62 -15.00 -6.30
CA GLN A 364 -15.81 -15.25 -5.10
C GLN A 364 -14.36 -15.63 -5.47
N LEU A 365 -14.18 -16.47 -6.49
CA LEU A 365 -12.85 -16.82 -7.02
C LEU A 365 -12.12 -15.60 -7.57
N LEU A 366 -12.81 -14.72 -8.28
CA LEU A 366 -12.23 -13.47 -8.77
C LEU A 366 -11.79 -12.58 -7.61
N SER A 367 -12.60 -12.46 -6.56
CA SER A 367 -12.23 -11.72 -5.33
C SER A 367 -10.97 -12.32 -4.68
N ILE A 368 -10.91 -13.64 -4.53
CA ILE A 368 -9.76 -14.35 -3.96
C ILE A 368 -8.52 -14.17 -4.85
N ALA A 369 -8.66 -14.24 -6.17
CA ALA A 369 -7.57 -14.01 -7.12
C ALA A 369 -7.03 -12.57 -7.01
N VAL A 370 -7.91 -11.57 -6.98
CA VAL A 370 -7.52 -10.16 -6.76
C VAL A 370 -6.81 -10.00 -5.41
N ALA A 371 -7.31 -10.64 -4.36
CA ALA A 371 -6.67 -10.65 -3.05
C ALA A 371 -5.26 -11.26 -3.08
N HIS A 372 -5.06 -12.39 -3.77
CA HIS A 372 -3.74 -13.00 -3.93
C HIS A 372 -2.79 -12.12 -4.73
N CYS A 373 -3.23 -11.56 -5.86
CA CYS A 373 -2.40 -10.69 -6.69
C CYS A 373 -1.97 -9.42 -5.95
N THR A 374 -2.91 -8.74 -5.27
CA THR A 374 -2.59 -7.52 -4.50
C THR A 374 -1.67 -7.82 -3.31
N SER A 375 -1.89 -8.95 -2.63
CA SER A 375 -1.06 -9.43 -1.52
C SER A 375 0.35 -9.80 -1.98
N PHE A 376 0.48 -10.46 -3.14
CA PHE A 376 1.76 -10.81 -3.75
C PHE A 376 2.56 -9.57 -4.14
N VAL A 377 1.93 -8.57 -4.78
CA VAL A 377 2.61 -7.32 -5.15
C VAL A 377 3.07 -6.57 -3.91
N ALA A 378 2.23 -6.45 -2.88
CA ALA A 378 2.62 -5.79 -1.63
C ALA A 378 3.79 -6.51 -0.94
N LEU A 379 3.79 -7.85 -0.92
CA LEU A 379 4.87 -8.63 -0.33
C LEU A 379 6.17 -8.51 -1.14
N ASN A 380 6.08 -8.54 -2.47
CA ASN A 380 7.23 -8.34 -3.34
C ASN A 380 7.87 -6.96 -3.14
N ASP A 381 7.05 -5.90 -3.04
CA ASP A 381 7.53 -4.54 -2.75
C ASP A 381 8.27 -4.49 -1.41
N ILE A 382 7.75 -5.18 -0.39
CA ILE A 382 8.39 -5.25 0.93
C ILE A 382 9.71 -6.01 0.87
N CYS A 383 9.75 -7.18 0.24
CA CYS A 383 10.96 -7.98 0.11
C CYS A 383 12.06 -7.22 -0.65
N TRP A 384 11.68 -6.56 -1.76
CA TRP A 384 12.61 -5.75 -2.54
C TRP A 384 13.09 -4.54 -1.74
N GLY A 385 12.18 -3.87 -1.03
CA GLY A 385 12.54 -2.73 -0.21
C GLY A 385 13.41 -3.07 0.99
N ALA A 386 13.13 -4.20 1.64
CA ALA A 386 13.95 -4.75 2.72
C ALA A 386 15.36 -5.05 2.23
N ARG A 387 15.49 -5.70 1.06
CA ARG A 387 16.79 -5.98 0.44
C ARG A 387 17.55 -4.71 0.10
N ALA A 388 16.88 -3.72 -0.50
CA ALA A 388 17.51 -2.46 -0.86
C ALA A 388 18.00 -1.68 0.37
N LEU A 389 17.23 -1.68 1.46
CA LEU A 389 17.65 -1.10 2.75
C LEU A 389 18.82 -1.88 3.37
N TRP A 390 18.81 -3.22 3.29
CA TRP A 390 19.88 -4.06 3.81
C TRP A 390 21.22 -3.76 3.14
N ASP A 391 21.19 -3.64 1.81
CA ASP A 391 22.35 -3.32 1.00
C ASP A 391 22.88 -1.92 1.31
N ALA A 392 21.98 -0.93 1.51
CA ALA A 392 22.36 0.41 1.93
C ALA A 392 23.05 0.39 3.31
N VAL A 393 22.46 -0.27 4.31
CA VAL A 393 22.99 -0.32 5.70
C VAL A 393 24.37 -0.99 5.80
N LYS A 394 24.72 -1.86 4.84
CA LYS A 394 26.05 -2.49 4.79
C LYS A 394 27.15 -1.54 4.30
N GLU A 395 26.81 -0.57 3.46
CA GLU A 395 27.77 0.34 2.81
C GLU A 395 28.63 1.17 3.80
N PRO A 396 28.07 1.82 4.84
CA PRO A 396 28.87 2.61 5.78
C PRO A 396 29.58 1.78 6.86
N ALA A 397 29.26 0.48 7.00
CA ALA A 397 29.70 -0.34 8.13
C ALA A 397 31.22 -0.50 8.25
N GLY A 398 31.96 -0.31 7.16
CA GLY A 398 33.43 -0.33 7.16
C GLY A 398 34.10 1.02 7.46
N LYS A 399 33.34 2.10 7.61
CA LYS A 399 33.86 3.48 7.72
C LYS A 399 33.41 4.23 8.99
N LEU A 400 32.50 3.65 9.77
CA LEU A 400 31.98 4.25 10.99
C LEU A 400 32.92 3.94 12.17
N ASN A 401 33.70 4.95 12.59
CA ASN A 401 34.52 4.89 13.81
C ASN A 401 33.77 5.40 15.06
N ASP A 402 32.53 5.87 14.88
CA ASP A 402 31.71 6.47 15.93
C ASP A 402 30.74 5.44 16.53
N ASP A 403 30.79 5.25 17.84
CA ASP A 403 30.00 4.27 18.59
C ASP A 403 28.50 4.49 18.43
N ASP A 404 28.06 5.75 18.36
CA ASP A 404 26.64 6.11 18.22
C ASP A 404 26.09 5.64 16.87
N SER A 405 26.85 5.85 15.80
CA SER A 405 26.48 5.43 14.45
C SER A 405 26.49 3.90 14.29
N ALA A 406 27.39 3.20 14.98
CA ALA A 406 27.44 1.74 15.00
C ALA A 406 26.19 1.16 15.68
N LYS A 407 25.76 1.76 16.80
CA LYS A 407 24.54 1.38 17.51
C LYS A 407 23.30 1.60 16.64
N GLU A 408 23.16 2.75 15.98
CA GLU A 408 22.03 3.00 15.08
C GLU A 408 21.99 2.04 13.89
N SER A 409 23.14 1.72 13.29
CA SER A 409 23.22 0.73 12.21
C SER A 409 22.76 -0.66 12.67
N TRP A 410 23.15 -1.07 13.89
CA TRP A 410 22.70 -2.33 14.49
C TRP A 410 21.19 -2.36 14.72
N GLU A 411 20.60 -1.29 15.27
CA GLU A 411 19.14 -1.18 15.45
C GLU A 411 18.39 -1.36 14.12
N ILE A 412 18.86 -0.71 13.05
CA ILE A 412 18.27 -0.81 11.72
C ILE A 412 18.35 -2.26 11.19
N ARG A 413 19.50 -2.94 11.37
CA ARG A 413 19.65 -4.35 10.95
C ARG A 413 18.73 -5.29 11.70
N CYS A 414 18.59 -5.10 13.02
CA CYS A 414 17.71 -5.91 13.86
C CYS A 414 16.25 -5.78 13.41
N LEU A 415 15.77 -4.55 13.27
CA LEU A 415 14.41 -4.26 12.80
C LEU A 415 14.17 -4.78 11.38
N LEU A 416 15.18 -4.72 10.51
CA LEU A 416 15.09 -5.26 9.16
C LEU A 416 15.05 -6.79 9.14
N GLY A 417 15.78 -7.45 10.04
CA GLY A 417 15.67 -8.89 10.29
C GLY A 417 14.25 -9.29 10.69
N VAL A 418 13.65 -8.55 11.63
CA VAL A 418 12.24 -8.74 12.02
C VAL A 418 11.30 -8.54 10.82
N ALA A 419 11.50 -7.49 10.03
CA ALA A 419 10.68 -7.24 8.83
C ALA A 419 10.76 -8.40 7.83
N ILE A 420 11.95 -8.95 7.60
CA ILE A 420 12.13 -10.10 6.69
C ILE A 420 11.44 -11.34 7.26
N SER A 421 11.58 -11.64 8.56
CA SER A 421 10.92 -12.78 9.20
C SER A 421 9.39 -12.69 9.10
N VAL A 422 8.81 -11.52 9.35
CA VAL A 422 7.36 -11.29 9.22
C VAL A 422 6.92 -11.38 7.77
N ALA A 423 7.71 -10.88 6.81
CA ALA A 423 7.42 -11.03 5.38
C ALA A 423 7.41 -12.51 4.94
N VAL A 424 8.36 -13.32 5.42
CA VAL A 424 8.39 -14.78 5.18
C VAL A 424 7.13 -15.44 5.74
N LEU A 425 6.73 -15.10 6.97
CA LEU A 425 5.49 -15.62 7.57
C LEU A 425 4.26 -15.25 6.74
N CYS A 426 4.14 -14.00 6.28
CA CYS A 426 3.07 -13.57 5.39
C CYS A 426 3.06 -14.39 4.07
N GLY A 427 4.24 -14.66 3.50
CA GLY A 427 4.37 -15.50 2.31
C GLY A 427 3.90 -16.94 2.53
N LEU A 428 4.20 -17.52 3.71
CA LEU A 428 3.72 -18.85 4.09
C LEU A 428 2.19 -18.87 4.24
N ILE A 429 1.60 -17.83 4.85
CA ILE A 429 0.13 -17.72 4.98
C ILE A 429 -0.53 -17.58 3.59
N GLN A 430 0.07 -16.81 2.67
CA GLN A 430 -0.43 -16.73 1.29
C GLN A 430 -0.37 -18.08 0.57
N ALA A 431 0.74 -18.82 0.70
CA ALA A 431 0.88 -20.14 0.12
C ALA A 431 -0.13 -21.14 0.71
N HIS A 432 -0.37 -21.05 2.03
CA HIS A 432 -1.39 -21.83 2.73
C HIS A 432 -2.80 -21.53 2.22
N GLY A 433 -3.17 -20.26 2.04
CA GLY A 433 -4.46 -19.86 1.46
C GLY A 433 -4.65 -20.39 0.04
N LEU A 434 -3.59 -20.40 -0.78
CA LEU A 434 -3.63 -20.99 -2.12
C LEU A 434 -3.81 -22.52 -2.08
N ALA A 435 -3.10 -23.20 -1.16
CA ALA A 435 -3.24 -24.64 -0.96
C ALA A 435 -4.66 -25.00 -0.49
N LYS A 436 -5.24 -24.21 0.43
CA LYS A 436 -6.66 -24.31 0.85
C LYS A 436 -7.61 -24.16 -0.33
N LEU A 437 -7.38 -23.15 -1.17
CA LEU A 437 -8.21 -22.92 -2.36
C LEU A 437 -8.17 -24.11 -3.32
N VAL A 438 -6.99 -24.66 -3.60
CA VAL A 438 -6.83 -25.86 -4.43
C VAL A 438 -7.54 -27.06 -3.78
N ALA A 439 -7.37 -27.24 -2.47
CA ALA A 439 -8.00 -28.33 -1.74
C ALA A 439 -9.53 -28.25 -1.77
N ALA A 440 -10.14 -27.05 -1.79
CA ALA A 440 -11.58 -26.88 -1.93
C ALA A 440 -12.16 -27.44 -3.25
N PHE A 441 -11.33 -27.64 -4.27
CA PHE A 441 -11.72 -28.32 -5.50
C PHE A 441 -11.50 -29.84 -5.47
N VAL A 442 -10.64 -30.33 -4.57
CA VAL A 442 -10.22 -31.73 -4.50
C VAL A 442 -10.96 -32.50 -3.41
N CYS A 443 -11.11 -31.92 -2.21
CA CYS A 443 -11.85 -32.48 -1.08
C CYS A 443 -13.32 -32.04 -1.20
N GLN A 444 -14.21 -32.92 -1.69
CA GLN A 444 -15.64 -32.60 -1.90
C GLN A 444 -16.39 -32.35 -0.57
N ASP A 445 -16.08 -33.11 0.49
CA ASP A 445 -16.84 -33.08 1.75
C ASP A 445 -16.01 -32.59 2.94
N SER A 446 -14.91 -31.85 2.70
CA SER A 446 -14.01 -31.47 3.78
C SER A 446 -13.18 -30.22 3.50
N VAL A 447 -12.94 -29.44 4.56
CA VAL A 447 -12.10 -28.24 4.50
C VAL A 447 -10.68 -28.62 4.91
N TRP A 448 -9.71 -28.35 4.04
CA TRP A 448 -8.31 -28.57 4.39
C TRP A 448 -7.83 -27.49 5.38
N ASN A 449 -7.19 -27.91 6.48
CA ASN A 449 -6.70 -26.97 7.49
C ASN A 449 -5.40 -27.48 8.11
N PHE A 450 -4.30 -26.76 7.92
CA PHE A 450 -3.00 -27.14 8.47
C PHE A 450 -3.01 -27.06 10.01
N PRO A 451 -2.41 -28.03 10.74
CA PRO A 451 -1.63 -29.19 10.27
C PRO A 451 -2.46 -30.46 9.95
N ASN A 452 -3.77 -30.45 10.15
CA ASN A 452 -4.64 -31.61 10.00
C ASN A 452 -4.99 -31.91 8.53
N LYS A 453 -5.23 -33.18 8.19
CA LYS A 453 -5.78 -33.55 6.87
C LYS A 453 -7.30 -33.29 6.88
N CYS A 454 -7.81 -32.87 5.72
CA CYS A 454 -9.21 -32.53 5.39
C CYS A 454 -10.23 -32.78 6.54
N VAL A 455 -10.71 -31.70 7.15
CA VAL A 455 -11.65 -31.71 8.28
C VAL A 455 -13.04 -32.08 7.76
N GLN A 456 -13.58 -33.21 8.21
CA GLN A 456 -14.96 -33.60 7.93
C GLN A 456 -15.90 -32.65 8.67
N VAL A 457 -16.81 -32.00 7.93
CA VAL A 457 -17.76 -31.02 8.48
C VAL A 457 -19.07 -31.68 8.91
N HIS A 458 -19.41 -32.84 8.31
CA HIS A 458 -20.61 -33.64 8.58
C HIS A 458 -20.42 -34.67 9.70
#